data_AF-A0A2H0Z234-F1
#
_entry.id   AF-A0A2H0Z234-F1
#
_cell.length_a   1.000
_cell.length_b   1.000
_cell.length_c   1.000
_cell.angle_alpha   90.00
_cell.angle_beta   90.00
_cell.angle_gamma   90.00
#
_symmetry.space_group_name_H-M   'P 1'
#
loop_
_entity.id
_entity.type
_entity.pdbx_description
1 polymer ?
#
loop_
_entity_poly.entity_id
_entity_poly.type
_entity_poly.pdbx_seq_one_letter_code
_entity_poly.pdbx_strand_id
1 'polypeptide(L)'
;FKEKAKVIGEKINQFMWNEEDGLYYDVDDNGNQIKCKTIASFWPMLAGISNQHQAEKMLENLKDTKTFWRTIPFASLAADDRNYKADGSYWLGSVWASTNVMVIKGLDKFGVGENAKYFSEFATIATEKYLEGMYEVYKRTGTIWENYAPDAYTRGLWSRPDFVGWSGCGPIELLIENIIGLRPNGVEKSLTWILNRIDAHGIINLRFGNVNASVICEKRKNVNSPVVINVETDKVFTLKVVHPRLGSKSFKIESGTQKLVFE
;
A
#
# COMPACT_ATOMS: atom_id res chain seq x y z
N PHE A 1 -8.44 7.13 -25.44
CA PHE A 1 -8.41 6.69 -24.02
C PHE A 1 -8.04 7.80 -23.05
N LYS A 2 -6.91 8.53 -23.22
CA LYS A 2 -6.51 9.62 -22.30
C LYS A 2 -7.59 10.70 -22.11
N GLU A 3 -8.19 11.19 -23.20
CA GLU A 3 -9.26 12.19 -23.13
C GLU A 3 -10.49 11.68 -22.37
N LYS A 4 -10.94 10.46 -22.66
CA LYS A 4 -12.05 9.82 -21.94
C LYS A 4 -11.75 9.69 -20.44
N ALA A 5 -10.52 9.33 -20.07
CA ALA A 5 -10.11 9.23 -18.66
C ALA A 5 -10.14 10.61 -17.98
N LYS A 6 -9.66 11.65 -18.65
CA LYS A 6 -9.72 13.05 -18.17
C LYS A 6 -11.16 13.49 -17.91
N VAL A 7 -12.05 13.33 -18.89
CA VAL A 7 -13.47 13.70 -18.77
C VAL A 7 -14.17 12.94 -17.64
N ILE A 8 -13.87 11.65 -17.45
CA ILE A 8 -14.42 10.87 -16.34
C ILE A 8 -13.86 11.37 -14.99
N GLY A 9 -12.56 11.62 -14.90
CA GLY A 9 -11.94 12.16 -13.68
C GLY A 9 -12.47 13.53 -13.29
N GLU A 10 -12.70 14.42 -14.26
CA GLU A 10 -13.33 15.73 -14.03
C GLU A 10 -14.74 15.58 -13.47
N LYS A 11 -15.56 14.66 -14.00
CA LYS A 11 -16.90 14.36 -13.46
C LYS A 11 -16.84 13.79 -12.04
N ILE A 12 -15.91 12.88 -11.76
CA ILE A 12 -15.71 12.33 -10.40
C ILE A 12 -15.37 13.46 -9.43
N ASN A 13 -14.44 14.35 -9.79
CA ASN A 13 -14.12 15.51 -8.96
C ASN A 13 -15.28 16.50 -8.83
N GLN A 14 -16.10 16.69 -9.87
CA GLN A 14 -17.23 17.60 -9.84
C GLN A 14 -18.37 17.12 -8.94
N PHE A 15 -18.73 15.84 -9.05
CA PHE A 15 -19.94 15.31 -8.40
C PHE A 15 -19.65 14.57 -7.10
N MET A 16 -18.55 13.82 -7.05
CA MET A 16 -18.28 12.89 -5.95
C MET A 16 -17.40 13.49 -4.86
N TRP A 17 -16.49 14.42 -5.19
CA TRP A 17 -15.63 15.04 -4.18
C TRP A 17 -16.44 15.92 -3.23
N ASN A 18 -16.21 15.77 -1.93
CA ASN A 18 -16.73 16.66 -0.92
C ASN A 18 -15.58 17.34 -0.17
N GLU A 19 -15.49 18.66 -0.31
CA GLU A 19 -14.39 19.45 0.25
C GLU A 19 -14.42 19.53 1.77
N GLU A 20 -15.61 19.55 2.38
CA GLU A 20 -15.79 19.65 3.84
C GLU A 20 -15.38 18.34 4.53
N ASP A 21 -15.86 17.20 4.01
CA ASP A 21 -15.57 15.89 4.58
C ASP A 21 -14.19 15.35 4.17
N GLY A 22 -13.61 15.88 3.09
CA GLY A 22 -12.32 15.42 2.57
C GLY A 22 -12.37 14.01 1.97
N LEU A 23 -13.52 13.62 1.41
CA LEU A 23 -13.78 12.28 0.86
C LEU A 23 -14.56 12.38 -0.44
N TYR A 24 -14.48 11.31 -1.24
CA TYR A 24 -15.38 11.08 -2.36
C TYR A 24 -16.61 10.27 -1.91
N TYR A 25 -17.79 10.64 -2.39
CA TYR A 25 -19.04 9.91 -2.15
C TYR A 25 -19.66 9.42 -3.45
N ASP A 26 -20.40 8.31 -3.36
CA ASP A 26 -21.32 7.92 -4.41
C ASP A 26 -22.40 8.99 -4.62
N VAL A 27 -22.97 9.03 -5.82
CA VAL A 27 -24.04 9.97 -6.16
C VAL A 27 -25.27 9.22 -6.68
N ASP A 28 -26.45 9.76 -6.40
CA ASP A 28 -27.71 9.26 -6.94
C ASP A 28 -27.90 9.67 -8.43
N ASP A 29 -29.02 9.25 -9.03
CA ASP A 29 -29.37 9.58 -10.42
C ASP A 29 -29.51 11.10 -10.68
N ASN A 30 -29.68 11.90 -9.63
CA ASN A 30 -29.79 13.35 -9.69
C ASN A 30 -28.44 14.05 -9.43
N GLY A 31 -27.37 13.29 -9.15
CA GLY A 31 -26.05 13.82 -8.83
C GLY A 31 -25.88 14.26 -7.37
N ASN A 32 -26.82 13.93 -6.47
CA ASN A 32 -26.69 14.23 -5.05
C ASN A 32 -25.79 13.21 -4.35
N GLN A 33 -24.90 13.69 -3.48
CA GLN A 33 -24.00 12.83 -2.72
C GLN A 33 -24.73 11.99 -1.69
N ILE A 34 -24.47 10.68 -1.70
CA ILE A 34 -24.91 9.73 -0.69
C ILE A 34 -23.88 9.75 0.44
N LYS A 35 -24.23 10.38 1.57
CA LYS A 35 -23.35 10.56 2.73
C LYS A 35 -23.12 9.26 3.52
N CYS A 36 -22.37 8.34 2.94
CA CYS A 36 -21.90 7.11 3.57
C CYS A 36 -20.39 6.96 3.33
N LYS A 37 -19.60 7.01 4.40
CA LYS A 37 -18.14 6.95 4.33
C LYS A 37 -17.69 5.50 4.17
N THR A 38 -17.47 5.08 2.93
CA THR A 38 -16.99 3.74 2.62
C THR A 38 -15.53 3.77 2.20
N ILE A 39 -14.85 2.63 2.26
CA ILE A 39 -13.49 2.50 1.77
C ILE A 39 -13.38 2.77 0.26
N ALA A 40 -14.50 2.76 -0.47
CA ALA A 40 -14.51 3.09 -1.90
C ALA A 40 -14.16 4.56 -2.17
N SER A 41 -14.32 5.45 -1.17
CA SER A 41 -13.92 6.86 -1.25
C SER A 41 -12.46 7.05 -1.66
N PHE A 42 -11.60 6.03 -1.50
CA PHE A 42 -10.16 6.12 -1.75
C PHE A 42 -9.71 5.63 -3.15
N TRP A 43 -10.59 5.02 -3.95
CA TRP A 43 -10.26 4.63 -5.33
C TRP A 43 -9.69 5.76 -6.21
N PRO A 44 -10.19 7.01 -6.12
CA PRO A 44 -9.66 8.12 -6.90
C PRO A 44 -8.16 8.41 -6.68
N MET A 45 -7.61 8.06 -5.51
CA MET A 45 -6.17 8.18 -5.24
C MET A 45 -5.37 7.24 -6.14
N LEU A 46 -5.74 5.96 -6.17
CA LEU A 46 -5.07 4.96 -7.00
C LEU A 46 -5.24 5.25 -8.50
N ALA A 47 -6.42 5.75 -8.89
CA ALA A 47 -6.73 6.12 -10.26
C ALA A 47 -6.01 7.39 -10.75
N GLY A 48 -5.34 8.14 -9.86
CA GLY A 48 -4.66 9.40 -10.19
C GLY A 48 -5.63 10.55 -10.50
N ILE A 49 -6.84 10.50 -9.93
CA ILE A 49 -7.88 11.54 -10.07
C ILE A 49 -7.73 12.62 -8.99
N SER A 50 -7.37 12.20 -7.78
CA SER A 50 -7.16 13.11 -6.66
C SER A 50 -5.89 13.95 -6.87
N ASN A 51 -5.99 15.24 -6.57
CA ASN A 51 -4.83 16.11 -6.47
C ASN A 51 -4.18 15.99 -5.06
N GLN A 52 -3.05 16.67 -4.86
CA GLN A 52 -2.29 16.63 -3.60
C GLN A 52 -3.13 17.04 -2.39
N HIS A 53 -3.87 18.15 -2.48
CA HIS A 53 -4.73 18.65 -1.40
C HIS A 53 -5.85 17.67 -1.04
N GLN A 54 -6.48 17.06 -2.04
CA GLN A 54 -7.49 16.03 -1.83
C GLN A 54 -6.89 14.79 -1.15
N ALA A 55 -5.72 14.34 -1.60
CA ALA A 55 -5.03 13.19 -1.03
C ALA A 55 -4.61 13.42 0.43
N GLU A 56 -4.22 14.64 0.80
CA GLU A 56 -3.90 15.00 2.18
C GLU A 56 -5.13 14.92 3.08
N LYS A 57 -6.28 15.46 2.65
CA LYS A 57 -7.54 15.32 3.39
C LYS A 57 -8.02 13.88 3.54
N MET A 58 -7.84 13.08 2.49
CA MET A 58 -8.17 11.66 2.52
C MET A 58 -7.23 10.88 3.45
N LEU A 59 -5.95 11.22 3.48
CA LEU A 59 -4.98 10.64 4.40
C LEU A 59 -5.34 10.91 5.87
N GLU A 60 -5.82 12.12 6.19
CA GLU A 60 -6.30 12.41 7.55
C GLU A 60 -7.53 11.55 7.92
N ASN A 61 -8.45 11.31 6.99
CA ASN A 61 -9.54 10.35 7.19
C ASN A 61 -9.03 8.92 7.42
N LEU A 62 -8.01 8.47 6.69
CA LEU A 62 -7.41 7.14 6.87
C LEU A 62 -6.71 6.96 8.21
N LYS A 63 -6.24 8.04 8.82
CA LYS A 63 -5.58 8.04 10.14
C LYS A 63 -6.56 8.11 11.30
N ASP A 64 -7.80 8.52 11.05
CA ASP A 64 -8.77 8.70 12.11
C ASP A 64 -9.23 7.35 12.67
N THR A 65 -8.88 7.13 13.94
CA THR A 65 -9.30 5.97 14.73
C THR A 65 -10.81 5.84 14.85
N LYS A 66 -11.58 6.92 14.70
CA LYS A 66 -13.04 6.90 14.78
C LYS A 66 -13.71 6.47 13.46
N THR A 67 -12.96 6.36 12.37
CA THR A 67 -13.48 5.98 11.06
C THR A 67 -12.81 4.71 10.53
N PHE A 68 -11.73 4.84 9.76
CA PHE A 68 -11.12 3.74 9.01
C PHE A 68 -9.92 3.09 9.74
N TRP A 69 -9.26 3.81 10.65
CA TRP A 69 -8.06 3.33 11.35
C TRP A 69 -8.39 2.46 12.57
N ARG A 70 -8.79 1.21 12.30
CA ARG A 70 -9.27 0.28 13.34
C ARG A 70 -8.14 -0.62 13.86
N THR A 71 -8.46 -1.59 14.73
CA THR A 71 -7.49 -2.57 15.26
C THR A 71 -6.72 -3.23 14.11
N ILE A 72 -7.46 -3.69 13.10
CA ILE A 72 -6.93 -4.05 11.78
C ILE A 72 -7.41 -2.96 10.81
N PRO A 73 -6.52 -2.17 10.20
CA PRO A 73 -6.90 -1.20 9.18
C PRO A 73 -7.10 -1.92 7.85
N PHE A 74 -7.78 -1.32 6.88
CA PHE A 74 -8.78 -0.25 6.94
C PHE A 74 -10.16 -0.90 6.84
N ALA A 75 -11.10 -0.46 7.69
CA ALA A 75 -12.47 -0.97 7.67
C ALA A 75 -13.19 -0.59 6.36
N SER A 76 -14.08 -1.46 5.87
CA SER A 76 -14.83 -1.19 4.63
C SER A 76 -15.86 -0.06 4.75
N LEU A 77 -16.35 0.16 5.96
CA LEU A 77 -17.30 1.19 6.35
C LEU A 77 -16.71 1.92 7.55
N ALA A 78 -16.80 3.25 7.58
CA ALA A 78 -16.30 4.04 8.69
C ALA A 78 -17.03 3.68 10.00
N ALA A 79 -16.27 3.60 11.10
CA ALA A 79 -16.79 3.20 12.40
C ALA A 79 -17.76 4.20 13.06
N ASP A 80 -17.88 5.42 12.51
CA ASP A 80 -18.88 6.42 12.91
C ASP A 80 -20.23 6.24 12.20
N ASP A 81 -20.35 5.32 11.22
CA ASP A 81 -21.62 4.98 10.58
C ASP A 81 -22.49 4.11 11.51
N ARG A 82 -23.79 4.43 11.61
CA ARG A 82 -24.76 3.68 12.44
C ARG A 82 -24.88 2.19 12.08
N ASN A 83 -24.54 1.82 10.84
CA ASN A 83 -24.62 0.44 10.36
C ASN A 83 -23.32 -0.34 10.58
N TYR A 84 -22.25 0.33 11.03
CA TYR A 84 -20.96 -0.30 11.28
C TYR A 84 -21.08 -1.47 12.26
N LYS A 85 -20.36 -2.55 11.96
CA LYS A 85 -20.28 -3.75 12.78
C LYS A 85 -18.83 -4.04 13.14
N ALA A 86 -18.55 -4.10 14.43
CA ALA A 86 -17.21 -4.36 14.97
C ALA A 86 -16.66 -5.76 14.58
N ASP A 87 -17.56 -6.72 14.32
CA ASP A 87 -17.22 -8.05 13.78
C ASP A 87 -17.06 -8.09 12.24
N GLY A 88 -17.18 -6.90 11.63
CA GLY A 88 -17.05 -6.63 10.21
C GLY A 88 -18.33 -6.85 9.40
N SER A 89 -19.13 -7.87 9.74
CA SER A 89 -20.38 -8.24 9.03
C SER A 89 -20.34 -7.96 7.52
N TYR A 90 -19.34 -8.52 6.83
CA TYR A 90 -19.08 -8.33 5.39
C TYR A 90 -18.68 -6.88 5.06
N TRP A 91 -19.42 -6.15 4.22
CA TRP A 91 -19.05 -4.77 3.87
C TRP A 91 -19.46 -3.71 4.91
N LEU A 92 -20.00 -4.12 6.07
CA LEU A 92 -20.37 -3.22 7.17
C LEU A 92 -19.22 -2.94 8.15
N GLY A 93 -17.98 -3.23 7.76
CA GLY A 93 -16.80 -2.97 8.58
C GLY A 93 -15.64 -3.92 8.29
N SER A 94 -15.85 -5.10 7.69
CA SER A 94 -14.75 -6.06 7.50
C SER A 94 -13.59 -5.43 6.74
N VAL A 95 -12.39 -5.90 7.08
CA VAL A 95 -11.16 -5.54 6.40
C VAL A 95 -10.93 -6.52 5.26
N TRP A 96 -10.85 -5.98 4.05
CA TRP A 96 -10.66 -6.76 2.81
C TRP A 96 -9.29 -6.45 2.22
N ALA A 97 -8.56 -7.49 1.81
CA ALA A 97 -7.23 -7.30 1.22
C ALA A 97 -7.29 -6.47 -0.06
N SER A 98 -8.29 -6.68 -0.90
CA SER A 98 -8.45 -5.96 -2.17
C SER A 98 -8.54 -4.45 -1.98
N THR A 99 -9.37 -3.98 -1.04
CA THR A 99 -9.52 -2.54 -0.77
C THR A 99 -8.37 -1.98 0.06
N ASN A 100 -7.75 -2.79 0.92
CA ASN A 100 -6.58 -2.38 1.68
C ASN A 100 -5.36 -2.17 0.81
N VAL A 101 -5.10 -3.11 -0.08
CA VAL A 101 -4.07 -2.99 -1.11
C VAL A 101 -4.38 -1.79 -1.99
N MET A 102 -5.63 -1.60 -2.42
CA MET A 102 -6.03 -0.41 -3.19
C MET A 102 -5.66 0.89 -2.48
N VAL A 103 -5.97 1.04 -1.19
CA VAL A 103 -5.66 2.24 -0.41
C VAL A 103 -4.15 2.43 -0.31
N ILE A 104 -3.41 1.37 0.04
CA ILE A 104 -1.95 1.42 0.21
C ILE A 104 -1.25 1.79 -1.10
N LYS A 105 -1.71 1.22 -2.22
CA LYS A 105 -1.21 1.57 -3.56
C LYS A 105 -1.66 2.96 -4.00
N GLY A 106 -2.82 3.43 -3.54
CA GLY A 106 -3.25 4.82 -3.67
C GLY A 106 -2.31 5.79 -2.97
N LEU A 107 -1.91 5.49 -1.72
CA LEU A 107 -0.91 6.26 -0.98
C LEU A 107 0.45 6.27 -1.70
N ASP A 108 0.86 5.14 -2.26
CA ASP A 108 2.11 5.03 -3.03
C ASP A 108 2.16 5.96 -4.25
N LYS A 109 1.01 6.34 -4.85
CA LYS A 109 0.95 7.33 -5.95
C LYS A 109 1.38 8.73 -5.53
N PHE A 110 1.16 9.07 -4.26
CA PHE A 110 1.55 10.35 -3.67
C PHE A 110 2.91 10.27 -2.95
N GLY A 111 3.60 9.13 -3.04
CA GLY A 111 4.95 8.92 -2.54
C GLY A 111 6.07 9.56 -3.39
N VAL A 112 5.74 10.58 -4.22
CA VAL A 112 6.68 11.31 -5.09
C VAL A 112 6.43 12.81 -4.98
N GLY A 113 7.49 13.64 -5.01
CA GLY A 113 7.37 15.10 -4.91
C GLY A 113 7.34 15.64 -3.46
N GLU A 114 6.69 16.80 -3.26
CA GLU A 114 6.48 17.39 -1.94
C GLU A 114 5.56 16.48 -1.10
N ASN A 115 5.83 16.33 0.19
CA ASN A 115 5.13 15.41 1.11
C ASN A 115 5.21 13.90 0.79
N ALA A 116 5.95 13.49 -0.24
CA ALA A 116 6.20 12.09 -0.61
C ALA A 116 6.59 11.16 0.54
N LYS A 117 7.43 11.68 1.44
CA LYS A 117 7.89 10.95 2.62
C LYS A 117 6.71 10.60 3.53
N TYR A 118 5.78 11.53 3.76
CA TYR A 118 4.64 11.36 4.65
C TYR A 118 3.69 10.26 4.16
N PHE A 119 3.36 10.25 2.87
CA PHE A 119 2.52 9.21 2.27
C PHE A 119 3.20 7.85 2.26
N SER A 120 4.48 7.78 1.88
CA SER A 120 5.23 6.51 1.83
C SER A 120 5.45 5.91 3.23
N GLU A 121 5.71 6.75 4.22
CA GLU A 121 5.85 6.35 5.63
C GLU A 121 4.53 5.81 6.16
N PHE A 122 3.41 6.51 5.92
CA PHE A 122 2.11 6.02 6.36
C PHE A 122 1.68 4.74 5.63
N ALA A 123 1.96 4.61 4.32
CA ALA A 123 1.71 3.37 3.58
C ALA A 123 2.47 2.18 4.19
N THR A 124 3.70 2.40 4.66
CA THR A 124 4.50 1.39 5.36
C THR A 124 3.85 1.03 6.71
N ILE A 125 3.51 2.03 7.53
CA ILE A 125 2.86 1.82 8.85
C ILE A 125 1.52 1.08 8.71
N ALA A 126 0.69 1.48 7.73
CA ALA A 126 -0.58 0.83 7.43
C ALA A 126 -0.37 -0.63 6.99
N THR A 127 0.64 -0.89 6.17
CA THR A 127 1.00 -2.25 5.76
C THR A 127 1.42 -3.10 6.97
N GLU A 128 2.31 -2.58 7.83
CA GLU A 128 2.77 -3.31 9.02
C GLU A 128 1.60 -3.67 9.93
N LYS A 129 0.72 -2.72 10.21
CA LYS A 129 -0.47 -2.94 11.05
C LYS A 129 -1.45 -3.93 10.43
N TYR A 130 -1.65 -3.87 9.11
CA TYR A 130 -2.50 -4.82 8.40
C TYR A 130 -1.93 -6.25 8.46
N LEU A 131 -0.63 -6.42 8.19
CA LEU A 131 0.06 -7.71 8.24
C LEU A 131 0.13 -8.28 9.65
N GLU A 132 0.33 -7.44 10.67
CA GLU A 132 0.24 -7.83 12.07
C GLU A 132 -1.16 -8.38 12.39
N GLY A 133 -2.21 -7.68 11.97
CA GLY A 133 -3.59 -8.15 12.12
C GLY A 133 -3.82 -9.51 11.47
N MET A 134 -3.39 -9.69 10.22
CA MET A 134 -3.46 -10.99 9.53
C MET A 134 -2.69 -12.08 10.29
N TYR A 135 -1.49 -11.77 10.78
CA TYR A 135 -0.64 -12.70 11.51
C TYR A 135 -1.24 -13.12 12.86
N GLU A 136 -1.81 -12.20 13.62
CA GLU A 136 -2.49 -12.51 14.88
C GLU A 136 -3.68 -13.45 14.68
N VAL A 137 -4.46 -13.25 13.61
CA VAL A 137 -5.56 -14.17 13.25
C VAL A 137 -5.01 -15.52 12.78
N TYR A 138 -3.94 -15.53 11.98
CA TYR A 138 -3.29 -16.75 11.52
C TYR A 138 -2.78 -17.60 12.68
N LYS A 139 -2.09 -17.00 13.66
CA LYS A 139 -1.62 -17.71 14.87
C LYS A 139 -2.74 -18.43 15.63
N ARG A 140 -3.93 -17.85 15.65
CA ARG A 140 -5.10 -18.37 16.38
C ARG A 140 -5.88 -19.42 15.58
N THR A 141 -5.93 -19.28 14.27
CA THR A 141 -6.83 -20.05 13.40
C THR A 141 -6.12 -21.04 12.48
N GLY A 142 -4.81 -20.89 12.27
CA GLY A 142 -3.99 -21.73 11.41
C GLY A 142 -4.19 -21.48 9.91
N THR A 143 -4.94 -20.45 9.50
CA THR A 143 -5.23 -20.17 8.08
C THR A 143 -5.39 -18.68 7.77
N ILE A 144 -5.38 -18.34 6.48
CA ILE A 144 -5.66 -17.01 5.95
C ILE A 144 -7.14 -16.94 5.55
N TRP A 145 -7.80 -15.82 5.86
CA TRP A 145 -9.23 -15.63 5.68
C TRP A 145 -9.52 -14.63 4.56
N GLU A 146 -10.72 -14.73 4.02
CA GLU A 146 -11.23 -13.85 2.96
C GLU A 146 -11.32 -12.38 3.41
N ASN A 147 -11.75 -12.17 4.65
CA ASN A 147 -11.81 -10.87 5.32
C ASN A 147 -11.64 -11.03 6.85
N TYR A 148 -11.33 -9.91 7.51
CA TYR A 148 -11.00 -9.84 8.94
C TYR A 148 -11.92 -8.86 9.67
N ALA A 149 -12.14 -9.09 10.97
CA ALA A 149 -12.89 -8.14 11.79
C ALA A 149 -12.04 -6.87 12.00
N PRO A 150 -12.62 -5.66 11.87
CA PRO A 150 -11.87 -4.42 12.01
C PRO A 150 -11.41 -4.15 13.45
N ASP A 151 -12.19 -4.56 14.45
CA ASP A 151 -11.98 -4.16 15.84
C ASP A 151 -11.33 -5.24 16.72
N ALA A 152 -11.10 -6.45 16.20
CA ALA A 152 -10.49 -7.54 16.93
C ALA A 152 -9.62 -8.42 16.01
N TYR A 153 -8.64 -9.11 16.59
CA TYR A 153 -7.82 -10.11 15.88
C TYR A 153 -8.59 -11.42 15.68
N THR A 154 -9.65 -11.36 14.88
CA THR A 154 -10.48 -12.49 14.47
C THR A 154 -10.81 -12.40 12.98
N ARG A 155 -11.23 -13.51 12.37
CA ARG A 155 -11.90 -13.47 11.05
C ARG A 155 -13.14 -12.58 11.12
N GLY A 156 -13.57 -12.06 9.97
CA GLY A 156 -14.90 -11.43 9.89
C GLY A 156 -16.03 -12.47 9.98
N LEU A 157 -17.22 -12.02 10.40
CA LEU A 157 -18.38 -12.89 10.66
C LEU A 157 -18.77 -13.77 9.45
N TRP A 158 -18.69 -13.21 8.24
CA TRP A 158 -18.94 -13.88 6.97
C TRP A 158 -17.67 -13.87 6.11
N SER A 159 -16.83 -14.88 6.31
CA SER A 159 -15.48 -14.95 5.74
C SER A 159 -15.13 -16.41 5.44
N ARG A 160 -14.58 -16.67 4.26
CA ARG A 160 -14.10 -18.02 3.87
C ARG A 160 -12.71 -18.33 4.46
N PRO A 161 -12.48 -19.55 4.99
CA PRO A 161 -11.15 -20.04 5.37
C PRO A 161 -10.31 -20.41 4.13
N ASP A 162 -9.02 -20.67 4.33
CA ASP A 162 -8.07 -21.14 3.30
C ASP A 162 -8.05 -20.25 2.05
N PHE A 163 -8.21 -18.94 2.27
CA PHE A 163 -8.44 -17.99 1.20
C PHE A 163 -7.15 -17.24 0.86
N VAL A 164 -6.28 -17.86 0.04
CA VAL A 164 -5.16 -17.16 -0.61
C VAL A 164 -5.59 -16.68 -2.01
N GLY A 165 -6.80 -16.13 -2.10
CA GLY A 165 -7.27 -15.35 -3.24
C GLY A 165 -6.67 -13.96 -3.19
N TRP A 166 -7.50 -12.92 -3.09
CA TRP A 166 -6.99 -11.55 -2.88
C TRP A 166 -6.21 -11.39 -1.57
N SER A 167 -6.46 -12.22 -0.54
CA SER A 167 -5.75 -12.09 0.73
C SER A 167 -4.26 -12.42 0.62
N GLY A 168 -3.82 -13.07 -0.47
CA GLY A 168 -2.40 -13.24 -0.76
C GLY A 168 -1.67 -11.93 -1.04
N CYS A 169 -2.36 -10.88 -1.53
CA CYS A 169 -1.75 -9.59 -1.83
C CYS A 169 -1.13 -8.93 -0.58
N GLY A 170 -1.68 -9.15 0.61
CA GLY A 170 -1.07 -8.67 1.85
C GLY A 170 0.35 -9.22 2.06
N PRO A 171 0.49 -10.50 2.47
CA PRO A 171 1.77 -11.08 2.86
C PRO A 171 2.74 -11.31 1.70
N ILE A 172 2.32 -11.14 0.44
CA ILE A 172 3.19 -11.27 -0.74
C ILE A 172 3.51 -9.89 -1.32
N GLU A 173 2.53 -9.23 -1.94
CA GLU A 173 2.75 -7.96 -2.66
C GLU A 173 3.16 -6.84 -1.71
N LEU A 174 2.40 -6.60 -0.63
CA LEU A 174 2.72 -5.49 0.29
C LEU A 174 3.98 -5.77 1.11
N LEU A 175 4.27 -7.04 1.43
CA LEU A 175 5.54 -7.42 2.06
C LEU A 175 6.73 -7.04 1.16
N ILE A 176 6.66 -7.36 -0.13
CA ILE A 176 7.72 -7.06 -1.09
C ILE A 176 7.85 -5.55 -1.31
N GLU A 177 6.74 -4.87 -1.58
CA GLU A 177 6.76 -3.50 -2.09
C GLU A 177 6.77 -2.41 -1.01
N ASN A 178 6.16 -2.66 0.15
CA ASN A 178 5.97 -1.65 1.21
C ASN A 178 6.80 -1.96 2.46
N ILE A 179 7.08 -3.23 2.77
CA ILE A 179 7.93 -3.60 3.93
C ILE A 179 9.40 -3.74 3.52
N ILE A 180 9.69 -4.61 2.55
CA ILE A 180 11.06 -4.76 2.02
C ILE A 180 11.41 -3.55 1.14
N GLY A 181 10.42 -2.97 0.46
CA GLY A 181 10.57 -1.73 -0.32
C GLY A 181 10.98 -1.93 -1.78
N LEU A 182 10.89 -3.16 -2.31
CA LEU A 182 11.30 -3.50 -3.67
C LEU A 182 10.13 -3.34 -4.64
N ARG A 183 10.30 -2.48 -5.64
CA ARG A 183 9.30 -2.17 -6.67
C ARG A 183 9.85 -2.52 -8.05
N PRO A 184 9.55 -3.72 -8.57
CA PRO A 184 10.05 -4.16 -9.87
C PRO A 184 9.30 -3.50 -11.03
N ASN A 185 10.03 -3.11 -12.09
CA ASN A 185 9.47 -2.70 -13.37
C ASN A 185 10.10 -3.55 -14.49
N GLY A 186 9.34 -4.56 -14.93
CA GLY A 186 9.78 -5.49 -15.96
C GLY A 186 9.92 -4.88 -17.36
N VAL A 187 9.18 -3.80 -17.66
CA VAL A 187 9.22 -3.15 -18.98
C VAL A 187 10.51 -2.32 -19.13
N GLU A 188 10.83 -1.55 -18.10
CA GLU A 188 12.02 -0.68 -18.09
C GLU A 188 13.29 -1.42 -17.66
N LYS A 189 13.18 -2.70 -17.26
CA LYS A 189 14.26 -3.48 -16.63
C LYS A 189 14.89 -2.69 -15.48
N SER A 190 14.03 -2.17 -14.61
CA SER A 190 14.44 -1.38 -13.46
C SER A 190 13.84 -1.95 -12.18
N LEU A 191 14.56 -1.78 -11.08
CA LEU A 191 14.15 -2.17 -9.74
C LEU A 191 14.36 -0.96 -8.85
N THR A 192 13.28 -0.43 -8.28
CA THR A 192 13.40 0.62 -7.27
C THR A 192 13.39 -0.02 -5.90
N TRP A 193 14.33 0.37 -5.03
CA TRP A 193 14.39 -0.08 -3.64
C TRP A 193 14.30 1.11 -2.69
N ILE A 194 13.19 1.20 -1.97
CA ILE A 194 12.98 2.18 -0.89
C ILE A 194 13.49 1.58 0.42
N LEU A 195 14.68 2.00 0.85
CA LEU A 195 15.37 1.45 2.02
C LEU A 195 14.93 2.14 3.33
N ASN A 196 13.83 1.66 3.89
CA ASN A 196 13.30 2.15 5.17
C ASN A 196 13.81 1.36 6.39
N ARG A 197 14.46 0.20 6.17
CA ARG A 197 14.82 -0.77 7.21
C ARG A 197 16.31 -0.81 7.52
N ILE A 198 16.68 -1.06 8.78
CA ILE A 198 18.09 -1.16 9.23
C ILE A 198 18.59 -2.59 9.41
N ASP A 199 17.69 -3.57 9.54
CA ASP A 199 18.04 -4.99 9.55
C ASP A 199 18.49 -5.47 8.16
N ALA A 200 19.08 -6.67 8.11
CA ALA A 200 19.40 -7.29 6.83
C ALA A 200 18.10 -7.72 6.14
N HIS A 201 17.89 -7.26 4.91
CA HIS A 201 16.65 -7.51 4.19
C HIS A 201 16.89 -7.48 2.68
N GLY A 202 15.98 -8.09 1.92
CA GLY A 202 16.10 -8.24 0.49
C GLY A 202 15.31 -9.43 -0.03
N ILE A 203 15.47 -9.75 -1.30
CA ILE A 203 14.84 -10.92 -1.94
C ILE A 203 15.88 -11.66 -2.76
N ILE A 204 15.83 -12.99 -2.70
CA ILE A 204 16.61 -13.90 -3.53
C ILE A 204 15.70 -14.40 -4.66
N ASN A 205 16.22 -14.44 -5.90
CA ASN A 205 15.49 -14.88 -7.09
C ASN A 205 14.21 -14.07 -7.40
N LEU A 206 14.27 -12.74 -7.26
CA LEU A 206 13.19 -11.87 -7.71
C LEU A 206 13.19 -11.79 -9.25
N ARG A 207 12.09 -12.21 -9.86
CA ARG A 207 11.89 -12.12 -11.32
C ARG A 207 11.07 -10.90 -11.70
N PHE A 208 11.54 -10.13 -12.67
CA PHE A 208 10.81 -9.01 -13.26
C PHE A 208 11.14 -8.85 -14.73
N GLY A 209 10.12 -8.91 -15.60
CA GLY A 209 10.33 -9.04 -17.04
C GLY A 209 11.15 -10.30 -17.34
N ASN A 210 12.29 -10.13 -18.00
CA ASN A 210 13.23 -11.22 -18.30
C ASN A 210 14.50 -11.22 -17.42
N VAL A 211 14.49 -10.46 -16.32
CA VAL A 211 15.59 -10.39 -15.34
C VAL A 211 15.25 -11.28 -14.14
N ASN A 212 16.24 -12.04 -13.67
CA ASN A 212 16.22 -12.70 -12.37
C ASN A 212 17.35 -12.15 -11.50
N ALA A 213 17.01 -11.53 -10.38
CA ALA A 213 17.99 -10.91 -9.49
C ALA A 213 17.77 -11.25 -8.03
N SER A 214 18.86 -11.47 -7.31
CA SER A 214 18.93 -11.51 -5.86
C SER A 214 19.54 -10.20 -5.37
N VAL A 215 18.83 -9.48 -4.50
CA VAL A 215 19.25 -8.18 -3.96
C VAL A 215 19.11 -8.20 -2.44
N ILE A 216 20.23 -8.09 -1.73
CA ILE A 216 20.28 -8.16 -0.26
C ILE A 216 21.04 -6.94 0.30
N CYS A 217 20.39 -6.18 1.17
CA CYS A 217 21.00 -5.13 1.97
C CYS A 217 21.54 -5.75 3.26
N GLU A 218 22.80 -5.46 3.59
CA GLU A 218 23.40 -5.89 4.85
C GLU A 218 22.78 -5.14 6.04
N LYS A 219 22.85 -5.76 7.23
CA LYS A 219 22.40 -5.14 8.47
C LYS A 219 23.24 -3.88 8.76
N ARG A 220 22.55 -2.80 9.12
CA ARG A 220 23.12 -1.51 9.47
C ARG A 220 23.05 -1.28 10.97
N LYS A 221 24.01 -0.55 11.54
CA LYS A 221 24.01 -0.20 12.97
C LYS A 221 22.94 0.84 13.29
N ASN A 222 22.74 1.78 12.38
CA ASN A 222 21.76 2.86 12.48
C ASN A 222 21.50 3.46 11.08
N VAL A 223 20.55 4.39 10.99
CA VAL A 223 20.18 5.09 9.74
C VAL A 223 21.32 5.87 9.08
N ASN A 224 22.38 6.20 9.83
CA ASN A 224 23.54 6.93 9.32
C ASN A 224 24.63 6.01 8.78
N SER A 225 24.55 4.71 9.03
CA SER A 225 25.54 3.75 8.54
C SER A 225 25.48 3.65 7.01
N PRO A 226 26.62 3.47 6.33
CA PRO A 226 26.65 3.21 4.89
C PRO A 226 25.74 2.04 4.53
N VAL A 227 25.07 2.17 3.39
CA VAL A 227 24.24 1.11 2.84
C VAL A 227 25.12 0.23 1.98
N VAL A 228 25.13 -1.07 2.29
CA VAL A 228 25.87 -2.08 1.54
C VAL A 228 24.88 -3.07 0.95
N ILE A 229 24.87 -3.17 -0.39
CA ILE A 229 23.93 -4.02 -1.13
C ILE A 229 24.71 -5.04 -1.93
N ASN A 230 24.42 -6.30 -1.71
CA ASN A 230 24.91 -7.41 -2.52
C ASN A 230 23.86 -7.75 -3.57
N VAL A 231 24.28 -7.77 -4.84
CA VAL A 231 23.41 -8.04 -5.99
C VAL A 231 23.98 -9.20 -6.79
N GLU A 232 23.14 -10.16 -7.16
CA GLU A 232 23.43 -11.21 -8.11
C GLU A 232 22.33 -11.23 -9.18
N THR A 233 22.68 -11.22 -10.46
CA THR A 233 21.68 -11.17 -11.54
C THR A 233 22.15 -11.88 -12.80
N ASP A 234 21.20 -12.42 -13.56
CA ASP A 234 21.44 -13.07 -14.86
C ASP A 234 21.45 -12.09 -16.05
N LYS A 235 20.99 -10.87 -15.84
CA LYS A 235 20.84 -9.83 -16.86
C LYS A 235 21.16 -8.44 -16.32
N VAL A 236 21.46 -7.54 -17.26
CA VAL A 236 21.66 -6.11 -16.98
C VAL A 236 20.33 -5.45 -16.62
N PHE A 237 20.32 -4.65 -15.55
CA PHE A 237 19.16 -3.85 -15.13
C PHE A 237 19.59 -2.58 -14.39
N THR A 238 18.66 -1.66 -14.14
CA THR A 238 18.90 -0.47 -13.33
C THR A 238 18.34 -0.63 -11.92
N LEU A 239 19.20 -0.58 -10.90
CA LEU A 239 18.79 -0.53 -9.50
C LEU A 239 18.74 0.93 -9.03
N LYS A 240 17.54 1.44 -8.72
CA LYS A 240 17.36 2.77 -8.11
C LYS A 240 17.18 2.59 -6.61
N VAL A 241 18.15 3.03 -5.82
CA VAL A 241 18.07 2.99 -4.36
C VAL A 241 17.59 4.35 -3.86
N VAL A 242 16.55 4.36 -3.02
CA VAL A 242 16.02 5.55 -2.35
C VAL A 242 16.23 5.38 -0.85
N HIS A 243 16.92 6.33 -0.24
CA HIS A 243 17.22 6.32 1.19
C HIS A 243 16.74 7.62 1.85
N PRO A 244 16.07 7.57 3.01
CA PRO A 244 15.48 8.74 3.66
C PRO A 244 16.44 9.92 3.90
N ARG A 245 17.74 9.65 4.06
CA ARG A 245 18.77 10.66 4.32
C ARG A 245 19.68 10.94 3.11
N LEU A 246 19.99 9.91 2.32
CA LEU A 246 21.01 10.01 1.26
C LEU A 246 20.40 10.46 -0.08
N GLY A 247 19.08 10.64 -0.12
CA GLY A 247 18.35 10.85 -1.35
C GLY A 247 18.28 9.57 -2.17
N SER A 248 18.32 9.70 -3.50
CA SER A 248 18.24 8.56 -4.41
C SER A 248 19.47 8.45 -5.29
N LYS A 249 19.94 7.23 -5.52
CA LYS A 249 21.04 6.92 -6.44
C LYS A 249 20.67 5.73 -7.33
N SER A 250 20.94 5.87 -8.62
CA SER A 250 20.75 4.79 -9.60
C SER A 250 22.08 4.12 -9.91
N PHE A 251 22.06 2.80 -9.94
CA PHE A 251 23.18 1.94 -10.29
C PHE A 251 22.82 1.14 -11.54
N LYS A 252 23.73 1.11 -12.51
CA LYS A 252 23.65 0.14 -13.59
C LYS A 252 24.26 -1.17 -13.09
N ILE A 253 23.48 -2.24 -13.11
CA ILE A 253 23.89 -3.55 -12.65
C ILE A 253 24.22 -4.41 -13.86
N GLU A 254 25.44 -4.89 -13.96
CA GLU A 254 25.86 -5.85 -14.97
C GLU A 254 25.56 -7.29 -14.52
N SER A 255 25.53 -8.23 -15.46
CA SER A 255 25.32 -9.65 -15.14
C SER A 255 26.42 -10.19 -14.22
N GLY A 256 26.05 -11.05 -13.29
CA GLY A 256 26.94 -11.63 -12.29
C GLY A 256 26.72 -11.03 -10.90
N THR A 257 27.76 -11.08 -10.07
CA THR A 257 27.73 -10.60 -8.69
C THR A 257 28.39 -9.24 -8.55
N GLN A 258 27.73 -8.32 -7.85
CA GLN A 258 28.25 -6.99 -7.57
C GLN A 258 27.97 -6.60 -6.12
N LYS A 259 28.91 -5.86 -5.52
CA LYS A 259 28.73 -5.23 -4.21
C LYS A 259 28.66 -3.72 -4.39
N LEU A 260 27.58 -3.12 -3.92
CA LEU A 260 27.31 -1.69 -4.04
C LEU A 260 27.41 -1.04 -2.66
N VAL A 261 27.99 0.16 -2.62
CA VAL A 261 28.03 1.02 -1.44
C VAL A 261 27.32 2.33 -1.76
N PHE A 262 26.42 2.74 -0.88
CA PHE A 262 25.72 4.02 -0.93
C PHE A 262 25.92 4.76 0.39
N GLU A 263 26.60 5.89 0.31
CA GLU A 263 27.06 6.73 1.43
C GLU A 263 26.80 8.21 1.16
#